data_AF-A0A496QXZ2-F1
#
_entry.id   AF-A0A496QXZ2-F1
#
_cell.length_a   1.000
_cell.length_b   1.000
_cell.length_c   1.000
_cell.angle_alpha   90.00
_cell.angle_beta   90.00
_cell.angle_gamma   90.00
#
_symmetry.space_group_name_H-M   'P 1'
#
loop_
_entity.id
_entity.type
_entity.pdbx_description
1 polymer ?
#
loop_
_entity_poly.entity_id
_entity_poly.type
_entity_poly.pdbx_seq_one_letter_code
_entity_poly.pdbx_strand_id
1 'polypeptide(L)'
;MRISYRGRRGVFPLILLLMILGVPLYAGGGADSTDNYDPKAELENAAALIEEGHLDDAIQALVEIARRDPEQMERVQKIILSIREREKKIYELFDDIKILVPRDDLDPDEKLRLLEDLFNKVKILDSDPTSDTWKNLSYIESGLLQSLDILRREDFFIRGNEKLALLQYKEAVDEYQSGFLNSVFGESQTYEKYRNAGSPEDIEKYLVNPERQKVIFDAYKKNAPQGDIIIEDMESLLNLWKQNSLLLNDLETSAVNAVIVLNPESWDDALAEYLGALKTIADEIQGSIILSENLTNLKLKLYEDLGGTPEEFRYDRIGLFFSGREGMEPEGILFAQESQWENAYLSLFSGMLERVRRPYTDGQVQFNSG
;
A
#
# COMPACT_ATOMS: atom_id res chain seq x y z
N MET A 1 32.67 -21.07 29.28
CA MET A 1 32.57 -22.54 29.38
C MET A 1 32.82 -23.11 27.98
N ARG A 2 33.94 -23.81 27.77
CA ARG A 2 34.27 -24.53 26.53
C ARG A 2 33.80 -25.98 26.67
N ILE A 3 33.24 -26.52 25.58
CA ILE A 3 33.47 -27.83 24.92
C ILE A 3 32.47 -27.84 23.75
N SER A 4 32.88 -27.62 22.50
CA SER A 4 33.41 -28.61 21.55
C SER A 4 32.42 -29.71 21.18
N TYR A 5 31.91 -29.67 19.94
CA TYR A 5 31.90 -30.83 19.05
C TYR A 5 32.10 -30.38 17.59
N ARG A 6 33.35 -30.51 17.13
CA ARG A 6 33.68 -30.69 15.71
C ARG A 6 33.34 -32.13 15.35
N GLY A 7 32.69 -32.33 14.21
CA GLY A 7 32.82 -33.57 13.43
C GLY A 7 31.51 -34.17 12.96
N ARG A 8 31.10 -33.85 11.74
CA ARG A 8 31.09 -34.80 10.61
C ARG A 8 30.57 -34.11 9.35
N ARG A 9 31.49 -33.89 8.41
CA ARG A 9 31.17 -33.82 6.99
C ARG A 9 30.60 -35.18 6.57
N GLY A 10 29.59 -35.17 5.71
CA GLY A 10 29.23 -36.30 4.85
C GLY A 10 28.12 -37.21 5.36
N VAL A 11 26.86 -36.76 5.27
CA VAL A 11 25.70 -37.66 5.09
C VAL A 11 24.66 -36.96 4.20
N PHE A 12 25.03 -36.65 2.96
CA PHE A 12 24.07 -36.45 1.87
C PHE A 12 24.50 -37.05 0.52
N PRO A 13 25.27 -38.18 0.49
CA PRO A 13 25.22 -39.11 -0.62
C PRO A 13 24.48 -40.43 -0.28
N LEU A 14 23.82 -40.54 0.89
CA LEU A 14 23.24 -41.82 1.33
C LEU A 14 21.84 -42.11 0.74
N ILE A 15 21.14 -41.11 0.22
CA ILE A 15 19.82 -41.30 -0.41
C ILE A 15 19.95 -41.70 -1.89
N LEU A 16 21.09 -41.40 -2.54
CA LEU A 16 21.35 -41.84 -3.92
C LEU A 16 21.90 -43.27 -4.01
N LEU A 17 22.51 -43.80 -2.93
CA LEU A 17 23.10 -45.15 -2.92
C LEU A 17 22.10 -46.25 -2.55
N LEU A 18 20.92 -45.90 -2.00
CA LEU A 18 19.85 -46.87 -1.67
C LEU A 18 18.90 -47.16 -2.84
N MET A 19 18.97 -46.41 -3.95
CA MET A 19 18.17 -46.71 -5.15
C MET A 19 18.83 -47.74 -6.10
N ILE A 20 20.05 -48.21 -5.80
CA ILE A 20 20.76 -49.20 -6.65
C ILE A 20 20.64 -50.65 -6.12
N LEU A 21 20.06 -50.90 -4.94
CA LEU A 21 19.96 -52.26 -4.35
C LEU A 21 18.53 -52.73 -3.99
N GLY A 22 17.51 -52.06 -4.50
CA GLY A 22 16.11 -52.38 -4.20
C GLY A 22 15.26 -52.66 -5.44
N VAL A 23 15.75 -53.46 -6.39
CA VAL A 23 14.88 -54.07 -7.41
C VAL A 23 14.37 -55.39 -6.83
N PRO A 24 13.14 -55.47 -6.27
CA PRO A 24 12.43 -56.73 -6.34
C PRO A 24 12.11 -56.96 -7.82
N LEU A 25 12.66 -58.04 -8.37
CA LEU A 25 12.19 -58.66 -9.60
C LEU A 25 10.70 -59.01 -9.43
N TYR A 26 9.82 -58.04 -9.69
CA TYR A 26 8.41 -58.29 -9.86
C TYR A 26 8.16 -58.53 -11.34
N ALA A 27 8.40 -59.77 -11.75
CA ALA A 27 7.72 -60.35 -12.90
C ALA A 27 6.24 -60.50 -12.53
N GLY A 28 5.40 -59.59 -13.01
CA GLY A 28 3.96 -59.63 -12.79
C GLY A 28 3.27 -58.73 -13.79
N GLY A 29 2.71 -59.35 -14.83
CA GLY A 29 2.08 -58.66 -15.95
C GLY A 29 0.92 -57.75 -15.55
N GLY A 30 0.88 -56.62 -16.25
CA GLY A 30 -0.25 -55.72 -16.35
C GLY A 30 -0.13 -55.03 -17.70
N ALA A 31 -0.50 -55.77 -18.76
CA ALA A 31 -0.83 -55.15 -20.02
C ALA A 31 -2.18 -54.48 -19.84
N ASP A 32 -2.19 -53.14 -19.73
CA ASP A 32 -3.31 -52.32 -20.15
C ASP A 32 -2.83 -50.88 -20.38
N SER A 33 -3.15 -50.35 -21.57
CA SER A 33 -2.79 -49.04 -22.16
C SER A 33 -1.36 -48.84 -22.69
N THR A 34 -0.97 -49.61 -23.72
CA THR A 34 -0.07 -49.09 -24.77
C THR A 34 -0.84 -48.14 -25.69
N ASP A 35 -1.20 -46.97 -25.18
CA ASP A 35 -1.50 -45.82 -26.04
C ASP A 35 -0.19 -45.05 -26.23
N ASN A 36 0.40 -45.17 -27.43
CA ASN A 36 1.32 -44.21 -28.04
C ASN A 36 2.37 -43.52 -27.12
N TYR A 37 3.12 -44.28 -26.32
CA TYR A 37 4.25 -43.72 -25.56
C TYR A 37 5.42 -43.41 -26.51
N ASP A 38 5.64 -42.12 -26.77
CA ASP A 38 6.82 -41.60 -27.47
C ASP A 38 7.69 -40.81 -26.48
N PRO A 39 8.84 -41.35 -26.03
CA PRO A 39 9.74 -40.68 -25.10
C PRO A 39 10.19 -39.29 -25.59
N LYS A 40 10.23 -39.10 -26.91
CA LYS A 40 10.60 -37.81 -27.50
C LYS A 40 9.50 -36.77 -27.32
N ALA A 41 8.24 -37.16 -27.54
CA ALA A 41 7.09 -36.30 -27.34
C ALA A 41 6.92 -35.92 -25.85
N GLU A 42 7.14 -36.87 -24.92
CA GLU A 42 7.10 -36.56 -23.49
C GLU A 42 8.25 -35.66 -23.03
N LEU A 43 9.46 -35.81 -23.59
CA LEU A 43 10.57 -34.89 -23.33
C LEU A 43 10.32 -33.50 -23.92
N GLU A 44 9.68 -33.40 -25.09
CA GLU A 44 9.24 -32.12 -25.68
C GLU A 44 8.17 -31.45 -24.81
N ASN A 45 7.23 -32.23 -24.25
CA ASN A 45 6.24 -31.73 -23.30
C ASN A 45 6.89 -31.21 -22.01
N ALA A 46 7.86 -31.95 -21.45
CA ALA A 46 8.62 -31.48 -20.29
C ALA A 46 9.43 -30.20 -20.61
N ALA A 47 9.95 -30.07 -21.83
CA ALA A 47 10.61 -28.84 -22.27
C ALA A 47 9.64 -27.65 -22.38
N ALA A 48 8.43 -27.89 -22.89
CA ALA A 48 7.37 -26.87 -22.94
C ALA A 48 6.98 -26.39 -21.53
N LEU A 49 6.79 -27.31 -20.57
CA LEU A 49 6.54 -26.98 -19.17
C LEU A 49 7.64 -26.08 -18.58
N ILE A 50 8.91 -26.33 -18.93
CA ILE A 50 10.04 -25.49 -18.50
C ILE A 50 9.98 -24.11 -19.16
N GLU A 51 9.69 -24.02 -20.45
CA GLU A 51 9.55 -22.72 -21.13
C GLU A 51 8.41 -21.89 -20.54
N GLU A 52 7.31 -22.55 -20.20
CA GLU A 52 6.13 -21.95 -19.59
C GLU A 52 6.32 -21.62 -18.10
N GLY A 53 7.35 -22.17 -17.45
CA GLY A 53 7.73 -21.89 -16.06
C GLY A 53 7.14 -22.84 -15.01
N HIS A 54 6.52 -23.95 -15.45
CA HIS A 54 6.00 -25.03 -14.59
C HIS A 54 7.15 -25.99 -14.21
N LEU A 55 8.09 -25.53 -13.38
CA LEU A 55 9.33 -26.25 -13.09
C LEU A 55 9.10 -27.56 -12.32
N ASP A 56 8.17 -27.57 -11.36
CA ASP A 56 7.86 -28.75 -10.56
C ASP A 56 7.17 -29.84 -11.39
N ASP A 57 6.18 -29.45 -12.23
CA ASP A 57 5.51 -30.36 -13.16
C ASP A 57 6.50 -30.94 -14.18
N ALA A 58 7.44 -30.12 -14.66
CA ALA A 58 8.51 -30.58 -15.53
C ALA A 58 9.40 -31.61 -14.81
N ILE A 59 9.78 -31.39 -13.55
CA ILE A 59 10.55 -32.38 -12.77
C ILE A 59 9.76 -33.68 -12.60
N GLN A 60 8.47 -33.60 -12.27
CA GLN A 60 7.63 -34.79 -12.10
C GLN A 60 7.52 -35.59 -13.42
N ALA A 61 7.25 -34.91 -14.53
CA ALA A 61 7.23 -35.52 -15.86
C ALA A 61 8.56 -36.19 -16.21
N LEU A 62 9.69 -35.51 -15.94
CA LEU A 62 11.04 -36.03 -16.18
C LEU A 62 11.36 -37.27 -15.33
N VAL A 63 10.93 -37.30 -14.06
CA VAL A 63 11.07 -38.47 -13.17
C VAL A 63 10.23 -39.65 -13.68
N GLU A 64 9.02 -39.39 -14.19
CA GLU A 64 8.18 -40.44 -14.78
C GLU A 64 8.77 -41.00 -16.08
N ILE A 65 9.32 -40.14 -16.94
CA ILE A 65 10.06 -40.55 -18.15
C ILE A 65 11.25 -41.43 -17.77
N ALA A 66 12.08 -41.01 -16.82
CA ALA A 66 13.24 -41.80 -16.37
C ALA A 66 12.86 -43.14 -15.74
N ARG A 67 11.68 -43.22 -15.09
CA ARG A 67 11.15 -44.46 -14.50
C ARG A 67 10.62 -45.43 -15.56
N ARG A 68 9.98 -44.92 -16.62
CA ARG A 68 9.42 -45.72 -17.72
C ARG A 68 10.48 -46.15 -18.74
N ASP A 69 11.41 -45.25 -19.06
CA ASP A 69 12.51 -45.48 -20.01
C ASP A 69 13.86 -45.01 -19.43
N PRO A 70 14.57 -45.91 -18.70
CA PRO A 70 15.88 -45.60 -18.13
C PRO A 70 16.96 -45.22 -19.16
N GLU A 71 16.79 -45.55 -20.45
CA GLU A 71 17.75 -45.17 -21.49
C GLU A 71 17.73 -43.65 -21.77
N GLN A 72 16.64 -42.95 -21.46
CA GLN A 72 16.57 -41.48 -21.54
C GLN A 72 17.22 -40.78 -20.34
N MET A 73 17.71 -41.49 -19.33
CA MET A 73 18.18 -40.90 -18.07
C MET A 73 19.25 -39.82 -18.28
N GLU A 74 20.14 -39.96 -19.26
CA GLU A 74 21.15 -38.94 -19.58
C GLU A 74 20.51 -37.62 -20.08
N ARG A 75 19.47 -37.73 -20.92
CA ARG A 75 18.72 -36.57 -21.43
C ARG A 75 17.89 -35.93 -20.33
N VAL A 76 17.19 -36.76 -19.54
CA VAL A 76 16.44 -36.32 -18.35
C VAL A 76 17.37 -35.56 -17.39
N GLN A 77 18.54 -36.11 -17.09
CA GLN A 77 19.52 -35.45 -16.22
C GLN A 77 19.97 -34.09 -16.78
N LYS A 78 20.18 -33.98 -18.10
CA LYS A 78 20.54 -32.72 -18.73
C LYS A 78 19.43 -31.66 -18.58
N ILE A 79 18.17 -32.06 -18.71
CA ILE A 79 17.02 -31.16 -18.54
C ILE A 79 16.88 -30.76 -17.06
N ILE A 80 17.00 -31.71 -16.13
CA ILE A 80 16.99 -31.41 -14.68
C ILE A 80 18.11 -30.42 -14.31
N LEU A 81 19.29 -30.53 -14.93
CA LEU A 81 20.37 -29.55 -14.73
C LEU A 81 19.97 -28.15 -15.22
N SER A 82 19.24 -28.03 -16.33
CA SER A 82 18.71 -26.72 -16.78
C SER A 82 17.65 -26.14 -15.85
N ILE A 83 16.83 -26.98 -15.20
CA ILE A 83 15.87 -26.53 -14.17
C ILE A 83 16.64 -25.98 -12.96
N ARG A 84 17.68 -26.68 -12.49
CA ARG A 84 18.55 -26.20 -11.40
C ARG A 84 19.24 -24.87 -11.70
N GLU A 85 19.61 -24.62 -12.95
CA GLU A 85 20.17 -23.32 -13.35
C GLU A 85 19.13 -22.20 -13.23
N ARG A 86 17.85 -22.48 -13.49
CA ARG A 86 16.74 -21.52 -13.27
C ARG A 86 16.49 -21.30 -11.79
N GLU A 87 16.42 -22.35 -10.97
CA GLU A 87 16.32 -22.24 -9.51
C GLU A 87 17.44 -21.39 -8.93
N LYS A 88 18.69 -21.57 -9.41
CA LYS A 88 19.82 -20.75 -9.00
C LYS A 88 19.61 -19.26 -9.31
N LYS A 89 19.10 -18.92 -10.49
CA LYS A 89 18.78 -17.52 -10.85
C LYS A 89 17.70 -16.95 -9.95
N ILE A 90 16.70 -17.74 -9.57
CA ILE A 90 15.65 -17.32 -8.62
C ILE A 90 16.27 -16.99 -7.26
N TYR A 91 17.19 -17.83 -6.74
CA TYR A 91 17.92 -17.53 -5.51
C TYR A 91 18.78 -16.27 -5.61
N GLU A 92 19.44 -16.05 -6.75
CA GLU A 92 20.21 -14.82 -7.01
C GLU A 92 19.30 -13.58 -6.97
N LEU A 93 18.08 -13.65 -7.55
CA LEU A 93 17.10 -12.56 -7.48
C LEU A 93 16.61 -12.30 -6.04
N PHE A 94 16.45 -13.34 -5.21
CA PHE A 94 16.12 -13.16 -3.79
C PHE A 94 17.25 -12.47 -3.01
N ASP A 95 18.51 -12.78 -3.32
CA ASP A 95 19.65 -12.09 -2.73
C ASP A 95 19.69 -10.62 -3.16
N ASP A 96 19.36 -10.31 -4.43
CA ASP A 96 19.23 -8.93 -4.90
C ASP A 96 18.12 -8.16 -4.15
N ILE A 97 16.95 -8.78 -3.93
CA ILE A 97 15.88 -8.21 -3.10
C ILE A 97 16.40 -7.91 -1.69
N LYS A 98 17.07 -8.89 -1.07
CA LYS A 98 17.61 -8.76 0.29
C LYS A 98 18.64 -7.64 0.42
N ILE A 99 19.41 -7.36 -0.63
CA ILE A 99 20.39 -6.27 -0.68
C ILE A 99 19.69 -4.93 -0.92
N LEU A 100 18.68 -4.89 -1.79
CA LEU A 100 17.99 -3.66 -2.19
C LEU A 100 17.14 -3.06 -1.07
N VAL A 101 16.44 -3.89 -0.30
CA VAL A 101 15.53 -3.46 0.77
C VAL A 101 16.18 -2.51 1.80
N PRO A 102 17.33 -2.84 2.41
CA PRO A 102 17.96 -2.00 3.43
C PRO A 102 18.75 -0.80 2.87
N ARG A 103 18.69 -0.51 1.56
CA ARG A 103 19.41 0.62 0.97
C ARG A 103 18.72 1.95 1.26
N ASP A 104 19.24 2.72 2.19
CA ASP A 104 18.69 4.05 2.52
C ASP A 104 19.13 5.15 1.55
N ASP A 105 20.03 4.84 0.60
CA ASP A 105 20.53 5.78 -0.40
C ASP A 105 19.62 5.92 -1.64
N LEU A 106 18.57 5.09 -1.73
CA LEU A 106 17.59 5.13 -2.81
C LEU A 106 16.30 5.77 -2.32
N ASP A 107 15.73 6.61 -3.18
CA ASP A 107 14.37 7.13 -2.99
C ASP A 107 13.35 5.97 -2.90
N PRO A 108 12.31 6.05 -2.05
CA PRO A 108 11.31 5.01 -1.90
C PRO A 108 10.63 4.59 -3.21
N ASP A 109 10.40 5.52 -4.15
CA ASP A 109 9.78 5.23 -5.45
C ASP A 109 10.72 4.46 -6.37
N GLU A 110 12.01 4.83 -6.37
CA GLU A 110 13.02 4.10 -7.12
C GLU A 110 13.19 2.68 -6.55
N LYS A 111 13.19 2.53 -5.23
CA LYS A 111 13.28 1.22 -4.56
C LYS A 111 12.08 0.34 -4.89
N LEU A 112 10.86 0.89 -4.91
CA LEU A 112 9.66 0.14 -5.29
C LEU A 112 9.79 -0.42 -6.72
N ARG A 113 10.08 0.45 -7.69
CA ARG A 113 10.20 0.07 -9.10
C ARG A 113 11.22 -1.06 -9.32
N LEU A 114 12.34 -1.00 -8.60
CA LEU A 114 13.37 -2.03 -8.67
C LEU A 114 12.91 -3.36 -8.04
N LEU A 115 12.17 -3.31 -6.92
CA LEU A 115 11.60 -4.51 -6.31
C LEU A 115 10.53 -5.16 -7.20
N GLU A 116 9.65 -4.37 -7.82
CA GLU A 116 8.64 -4.87 -8.77
C GLU A 116 9.30 -5.59 -9.96
N ASP A 117 10.38 -5.03 -10.51
CA ASP A 117 11.14 -5.67 -11.59
C ASP A 117 11.77 -7.01 -11.13
N LEU A 118 12.34 -7.06 -9.92
CA LEU A 118 12.87 -8.29 -9.35
C LEU A 118 11.79 -9.35 -9.11
N PHE A 119 10.64 -8.97 -8.55
CA PHE A 119 9.50 -9.87 -8.37
C PHE A 119 8.96 -10.39 -9.68
N ASN A 120 8.83 -9.54 -10.70
CA ASN A 120 8.39 -9.96 -12.04
C ASN A 120 9.36 -10.96 -12.67
N LYS A 121 10.68 -10.76 -12.51
CA LYS A 121 11.68 -11.74 -12.98
C LYS A 121 11.55 -13.09 -12.29
N VAL A 122 11.28 -13.11 -10.98
CA VAL A 122 11.02 -14.37 -10.25
C VAL A 122 9.76 -15.03 -10.80
N LYS A 123 8.66 -14.29 -10.96
CA LYS A 123 7.37 -14.78 -11.49
C LYS A 123 7.45 -15.35 -12.91
N ILE A 124 8.34 -14.80 -13.75
CA ILE A 124 8.58 -15.31 -15.11
C ILE A 124 9.41 -16.61 -15.07
N LEU A 125 10.37 -16.70 -14.16
CA LEU A 125 11.27 -17.86 -14.08
C LEU A 125 10.59 -19.09 -13.48
N ASP A 126 9.60 -18.88 -12.62
CA ASP A 126 8.83 -19.91 -11.94
C ASP A 126 7.37 -19.45 -11.90
N SER A 127 6.59 -19.85 -12.91
CA SER A 127 5.21 -19.43 -13.10
C SER A 127 4.21 -20.28 -12.30
N ASP A 128 4.65 -21.47 -11.86
CA ASP A 128 3.86 -22.41 -11.05
C ASP A 128 4.66 -23.15 -9.95
N PRO A 129 5.36 -22.43 -9.04
CA PRO A 129 6.02 -23.07 -7.91
C PRO A 129 5.05 -23.78 -6.96
N THR A 130 5.60 -24.74 -6.20
CA THR A 130 4.95 -25.25 -4.98
C THR A 130 4.27 -24.15 -4.15
N SER A 131 3.12 -24.47 -3.56
CA SER A 131 2.32 -23.51 -2.78
C SER A 131 3.11 -22.82 -1.65
N ASP A 132 4.09 -23.49 -1.06
CA ASP A 132 4.95 -22.93 -0.01
C ASP A 132 5.91 -21.85 -0.53
N THR A 133 6.46 -21.98 -1.74
CA THR A 133 7.38 -21.01 -2.34
C THR A 133 6.66 -19.72 -2.70
N TRP A 134 5.48 -19.83 -3.31
CA TRP A 134 4.62 -18.67 -3.58
C TRP A 134 4.11 -18.00 -2.32
N LYS A 135 3.74 -18.80 -1.32
CA LYS A 135 3.28 -18.26 -0.04
C LYS A 135 4.38 -17.42 0.62
N ASN A 136 5.62 -17.90 0.61
CA ASN A 136 6.77 -17.13 1.11
C ASN A 136 7.04 -15.88 0.28
N LEU A 137 6.98 -15.97 -1.06
CA LEU A 137 7.10 -14.81 -1.96
C LEU A 137 6.04 -13.75 -1.68
N SER A 138 4.78 -14.15 -1.55
CA SER A 138 3.66 -13.26 -1.25
C SER A 138 3.82 -12.57 0.10
N TYR A 139 4.31 -13.27 1.14
CA TYR A 139 4.60 -12.65 2.43
C TYR A 139 5.74 -11.63 2.36
N ILE A 140 6.80 -11.95 1.61
CA ILE A 140 7.93 -11.04 1.42
C ILE A 140 7.49 -9.82 0.60
N GLU A 141 6.80 -10.01 -0.52
CA GLU A 141 6.26 -8.95 -1.36
C GLU A 141 5.34 -8.04 -0.54
N SER A 142 4.37 -8.59 0.18
CA SER A 142 3.45 -7.83 1.02
C SER A 142 4.15 -7.05 2.13
N GLY A 143 5.07 -7.68 2.87
CA GLY A 143 5.80 -7.01 3.95
C GLY A 143 6.73 -5.89 3.46
N LEU A 144 7.35 -6.07 2.28
CA LEU A 144 8.22 -5.06 1.68
C LEU A 144 7.44 -3.88 1.11
N LEU A 145 6.34 -4.15 0.42
CA LEU A 145 5.43 -3.10 -0.07
C LEU A 145 4.87 -2.27 1.08
N GLN A 146 4.43 -2.92 2.15
CA GLN A 146 3.96 -2.25 3.36
C GLN A 146 5.04 -1.35 3.98
N SER A 147 6.27 -1.83 4.06
CA SER A 147 7.40 -1.06 4.62
C SER A 147 7.71 0.18 3.76
N LEU A 148 7.71 0.03 2.44
CA LEU A 148 7.90 1.14 1.51
C LEU A 148 6.77 2.16 1.59
N ASP A 149 5.52 1.70 1.71
CA ASP A 149 4.38 2.58 1.84
C ASP A 149 4.40 3.36 3.16
N ILE A 150 4.87 2.77 4.26
CA ILE A 150 5.11 3.49 5.51
C ILE A 150 6.14 4.61 5.30
N LEU A 151 7.27 4.31 4.65
CA LEU A 151 8.31 5.30 4.39
C LEU A 151 7.80 6.46 3.52
N ARG A 152 7.07 6.15 2.44
CA ARG A 152 6.51 7.20 1.59
C ARG A 152 5.48 8.05 2.33
N ARG A 153 4.62 7.45 3.17
CA ARG A 153 3.68 8.20 4.01
C ARG A 153 4.41 9.16 4.93
N GLU A 154 5.52 8.70 5.52
CA GLU A 154 6.36 9.53 6.39
C GLU A 154 6.84 10.79 5.66
N ASP A 155 7.32 10.67 4.43
CA ASP A 155 7.78 11.83 3.65
C ASP A 155 6.68 12.86 3.42
N PHE A 156 5.47 12.43 3.08
CA PHE A 156 4.32 13.33 2.94
C PHE A 156 3.94 13.97 4.28
N PHE A 157 3.98 13.22 5.37
CA PHE A 157 3.69 13.77 6.70
C PHE A 157 4.73 14.81 7.12
N ILE A 158 6.01 14.54 6.91
CA ILE A 158 7.10 15.49 7.17
C ILE A 158 6.88 16.77 6.37
N ARG A 159 6.70 16.67 5.04
CA ARG A 159 6.50 17.86 4.18
C ARG A 159 5.26 18.65 4.58
N GLY A 160 4.13 17.98 4.83
CA GLY A 160 2.90 18.65 5.27
C GLY A 160 3.05 19.34 6.62
N ASN A 161 3.72 18.70 7.58
CA ASN A 161 3.98 19.29 8.90
C ASN A 161 4.96 20.48 8.82
N GLU A 162 5.95 20.44 7.94
CA GLU A 162 6.83 21.60 7.68
C GLU A 162 6.03 22.80 7.16
N LYS A 163 5.08 22.59 6.24
CA LYS A 163 4.18 23.66 5.77
C LYS A 163 3.29 24.18 6.88
N LEU A 164 2.74 23.27 7.70
CA LEU A 164 1.86 23.63 8.79
C LEU A 164 2.59 24.46 9.87
N ALA A 165 3.83 24.11 10.20
CA ALA A 165 4.67 24.87 11.12
C ALA A 165 4.95 26.31 10.64
N LEU A 166 4.86 26.54 9.32
CA LEU A 166 4.99 27.85 8.69
C LEU A 166 3.64 28.54 8.46
N LEU A 167 2.54 28.00 9.00
CA LEU A 167 1.16 28.46 8.78
C LEU A 167 0.72 28.45 7.31
N GLN A 168 1.36 27.60 6.49
CA GLN A 168 1.04 27.39 5.08
C GLN A 168 -0.02 26.28 4.96
N TYR A 169 -1.22 26.52 5.49
CA TYR A 169 -2.26 25.50 5.65
C TYR A 169 -2.69 24.87 4.33
N LYS A 170 -2.82 25.69 3.28
CA LYS A 170 -3.23 25.22 1.96
C LYS A 170 -2.17 24.29 1.37
N GLU A 171 -0.92 24.70 1.44
CA GLU A 171 0.22 23.92 0.98
C GLU A 171 0.37 22.62 1.80
N ALA A 172 0.08 22.66 3.10
CA ALA A 172 0.04 21.46 3.93
C ALA A 172 -1.03 20.47 3.45
N VAL A 173 -2.26 20.96 3.19
CA VAL A 173 -3.34 20.16 2.62
C VAL A 173 -2.96 19.62 1.25
N ASP A 174 -2.33 20.41 0.39
CA ASP A 174 -1.86 19.96 -0.94
C ASP A 174 -0.81 18.83 -0.83
N GLU A 175 0.13 18.93 0.11
CA GLU A 175 1.12 17.87 0.37
C GLU A 175 0.45 16.58 0.86
N TYR A 176 -0.42 16.65 1.87
CA TYR A 176 -1.14 15.48 2.37
C TYR A 176 -2.06 14.88 1.29
N GLN A 177 -2.77 15.72 0.55
CA GLN A 177 -3.65 15.29 -0.52
C GLN A 177 -2.87 14.63 -1.66
N SER A 178 -1.63 15.04 -1.92
CA SER A 178 -0.78 14.39 -2.92
C SER A 178 -0.48 12.94 -2.54
N GLY A 179 -0.26 12.64 -1.26
CA GLY A 179 -0.14 11.25 -0.79
C GLY A 179 -1.44 10.44 -0.92
N PHE A 180 -2.58 11.12 -0.85
CA PHE A 180 -3.92 10.56 -1.03
C PHE A 180 -4.32 10.33 -2.50
N LEU A 181 -3.91 11.21 -3.43
CA LEU A 181 -4.29 11.19 -4.87
C LEU A 181 -3.28 10.52 -5.79
N ASN A 182 -2.01 10.38 -5.40
CA ASN A 182 -0.98 9.87 -6.31
C ASN A 182 -1.28 8.42 -6.72
N SER A 183 -1.43 8.20 -8.04
CA SER A 183 -1.75 6.88 -8.60
C SER A 183 -0.68 5.85 -8.27
N VAL A 184 0.59 6.23 -8.09
CA VAL A 184 1.67 5.31 -7.68
C VAL A 184 1.48 4.77 -6.25
N PHE A 185 0.69 5.47 -5.42
CA PHE A 185 0.27 5.04 -4.09
C PHE A 185 -1.03 4.21 -4.11
N GLY A 186 -1.84 4.37 -5.17
CA GLY A 186 -3.09 3.65 -5.44
C GLY A 186 -2.97 2.46 -6.39
N GLU A 187 -1.86 2.36 -7.12
CA GLU A 187 -1.41 1.27 -8.00
C GLU A 187 -0.77 0.13 -7.21
N SER A 188 -1.10 -0.01 -5.91
CA SER A 188 -1.13 -1.36 -5.35
C SER A 188 -2.18 -2.11 -6.17
N GLN A 189 -1.70 -2.81 -7.19
CA GLN A 189 -2.40 -3.40 -8.32
C GLN A 189 -3.74 -4.07 -7.96
N THR A 190 -3.94 -4.46 -6.72
CA THR A 190 -5.14 -5.04 -6.12
C THR A 190 -6.41 -4.17 -6.27
N TYR A 191 -6.49 -2.92 -5.78
CA TYR A 191 -7.78 -2.22 -5.70
C TYR A 191 -8.49 -2.07 -7.05
N GLU A 192 -7.82 -1.44 -8.02
CA GLU A 192 -8.41 -1.16 -9.33
C GLU A 192 -8.63 -2.44 -10.15
N LYS A 193 -7.75 -3.44 -10.03
CA LYS A 193 -7.95 -4.74 -10.69
C LYS A 193 -9.20 -5.43 -10.15
N TYR A 194 -9.37 -5.51 -8.83
CA TYR A 194 -10.55 -6.14 -8.23
C TYR A 194 -11.83 -5.33 -8.48
N ARG A 195 -11.76 -3.99 -8.44
CA ARG A 195 -12.89 -3.12 -8.77
C ARG A 195 -13.36 -3.30 -10.22
N ASN A 196 -12.42 -3.31 -11.18
CA ASN A 196 -12.73 -3.30 -12.61
C ASN A 196 -12.93 -4.70 -13.21
N ALA A 197 -12.45 -5.76 -12.55
CA ALA A 197 -12.64 -7.13 -12.98
C ALA A 197 -14.14 -7.50 -13.10
N GLY A 198 -14.53 -8.18 -14.18
CA GLY A 198 -15.90 -8.68 -14.36
C GLY A 198 -16.16 -9.96 -13.56
N SER A 199 -15.09 -10.72 -13.32
CA SER A 199 -15.06 -12.00 -12.63
C SER A 199 -13.74 -12.15 -11.87
N PRO A 200 -13.66 -13.01 -10.84
CA PRO A 200 -12.39 -13.30 -10.17
C PRO A 200 -11.27 -13.70 -11.14
N GLU A 201 -11.61 -14.40 -12.22
CA GLU A 201 -10.67 -14.91 -13.23
C GLU A 201 -10.05 -13.81 -14.10
N ASP A 202 -10.65 -12.61 -14.16
CA ASP A 202 -10.14 -11.46 -14.93
C ASP A 202 -8.94 -10.78 -14.26
N ILE A 203 -8.63 -11.13 -13.01
CA ILE A 203 -7.51 -10.58 -12.26
C ILE A 203 -6.27 -11.42 -12.62
N GLU A 204 -5.44 -10.87 -13.51
CA GLU A 204 -4.29 -11.57 -14.12
C GLU A 204 -3.40 -12.30 -13.10
N LYS A 205 -3.26 -13.63 -13.29
CA LYS A 205 -2.12 -14.51 -12.92
C LYS A 205 -1.61 -14.53 -11.47
N TYR A 206 -2.21 -13.81 -10.52
CA TYR A 206 -1.86 -13.92 -9.11
C TYR A 206 -2.60 -15.10 -8.43
N LEU A 207 -2.11 -16.31 -8.70
CA LEU A 207 -1.95 -17.42 -7.74
C LEU A 207 -3.16 -18.19 -7.17
N VAL A 208 -3.23 -19.48 -7.57
CA VAL A 208 -3.26 -20.74 -6.77
C VAL A 208 -4.29 -20.94 -5.63
N ASN A 209 -5.05 -19.93 -5.19
CA ASN A 209 -6.14 -20.10 -4.20
C ASN A 209 -7.45 -19.40 -4.64
N PRO A 210 -8.26 -20.07 -5.48
CA PRO A 210 -9.51 -19.53 -6.02
C PRO A 210 -10.52 -19.13 -4.94
N GLU A 211 -10.56 -19.84 -3.81
CA GLU A 211 -11.46 -19.52 -2.71
C GLU A 211 -11.08 -18.19 -2.04
N ARG A 212 -9.80 -17.97 -1.76
CA ARG A 212 -9.31 -16.70 -1.20
C ARG A 212 -9.56 -15.54 -2.17
N GLN A 213 -9.24 -15.73 -3.45
CA GLN A 213 -9.46 -14.70 -4.47
C GLN A 213 -10.94 -14.34 -4.59
N LYS A 214 -11.82 -15.33 -4.52
CA LYS A 214 -13.27 -15.12 -4.51
C LYS A 214 -13.75 -14.35 -3.29
N VAL A 215 -13.26 -14.67 -2.08
CA VAL A 215 -13.60 -13.91 -0.86
C VAL A 215 -13.19 -12.44 -0.98
N ILE A 216 -11.96 -12.16 -1.44
CA ILE A 216 -11.48 -10.79 -1.65
C ILE A 216 -12.30 -10.08 -2.73
N PHE A 217 -12.58 -10.75 -3.84
CA PHE A 217 -13.39 -10.22 -4.93
C PHE A 217 -14.82 -9.89 -4.50
N ASP A 218 -15.49 -10.80 -3.81
CA ASP A 218 -16.86 -10.60 -3.33
C ASP A 218 -16.93 -9.43 -2.33
N ALA A 219 -15.95 -9.36 -1.41
CA ALA A 219 -15.84 -8.27 -0.44
C ALA A 219 -15.61 -6.91 -1.11
N TYR A 220 -14.72 -6.83 -2.10
CA TYR A 220 -14.48 -5.60 -2.87
C TYR A 220 -15.69 -5.22 -3.74
N LYS A 221 -16.30 -6.15 -4.48
CA LYS A 221 -17.47 -5.83 -5.30
C LYS A 221 -18.65 -5.30 -4.48
N LYS A 222 -18.80 -5.80 -3.26
CA LYS A 222 -19.83 -5.35 -2.33
C LYS A 222 -19.57 -3.94 -1.78
N ASN A 223 -18.33 -3.64 -1.38
CA ASN A 223 -18.00 -2.45 -0.60
C ASN A 223 -17.28 -1.33 -1.40
N ALA A 224 -16.58 -1.66 -2.49
CA ALA A 224 -15.81 -0.70 -3.30
C ALA A 224 -16.65 0.46 -3.85
N PRO A 225 -17.85 0.23 -4.43
CA PRO A 225 -18.66 1.33 -4.98
C PRO A 225 -19.01 2.39 -3.93
N GLN A 226 -19.27 1.97 -2.69
CA GLN A 226 -19.56 2.92 -1.61
C GLN A 226 -18.32 3.73 -1.23
N GLY A 227 -17.14 3.10 -1.21
CA GLY A 227 -15.91 3.82 -0.87
C GLY A 227 -15.48 4.78 -1.96
N ASP A 228 -15.71 4.44 -3.23
CA ASP A 228 -15.48 5.36 -4.35
C ASP A 228 -16.34 6.64 -4.21
N ILE A 229 -17.62 6.49 -3.86
CA ILE A 229 -18.52 7.63 -3.61
C ILE A 229 -18.00 8.49 -2.45
N ILE A 230 -17.60 7.86 -1.33
CA ILE A 230 -17.07 8.59 -0.18
C ILE A 230 -15.80 9.36 -0.54
N ILE A 231 -14.91 8.75 -1.33
CA ILE A 231 -13.67 9.40 -1.80
C ILE A 231 -13.97 10.57 -2.73
N GLU A 232 -14.92 10.42 -3.66
CA GLU A 232 -15.35 11.50 -4.56
C GLU A 232 -15.98 12.67 -3.77
N ASP A 233 -16.79 12.37 -2.76
CA ASP A 233 -17.37 13.37 -1.86
C ASP A 233 -16.27 14.08 -1.04
N MET A 234 -15.27 13.34 -0.55
CA MET A 234 -14.11 13.93 0.13
C MET A 234 -13.32 14.86 -0.79
N GLU A 235 -13.00 14.44 -2.01
CA GLU A 235 -12.30 15.27 -2.99
C GLU A 235 -13.05 16.56 -3.30
N SER A 236 -14.37 16.44 -3.48
CA SER A 236 -15.26 17.59 -3.71
C SER A 236 -15.19 18.57 -2.55
N LEU A 237 -15.30 18.06 -1.31
CA LEU A 237 -15.25 18.88 -0.10
C LEU A 237 -13.90 19.57 0.10
N LEU A 238 -12.79 18.88 -0.19
CA LEU A 238 -11.45 19.46 -0.14
C LEU A 238 -11.26 20.58 -1.18
N ASN A 239 -11.84 20.42 -2.36
CA ASN A 239 -11.81 21.46 -3.39
C ASN A 239 -12.62 22.70 -2.96
N LEU A 240 -13.78 22.51 -2.32
CA LEU A 240 -14.55 23.61 -1.73
C LEU A 240 -13.74 24.34 -0.65
N TRP A 241 -13.15 23.58 0.27
CA TRP A 241 -12.34 24.13 1.34
C TRP A 241 -11.16 24.94 0.83
N LYS A 242 -10.45 24.46 -0.21
CA LYS A 242 -9.34 25.23 -0.83
C LYS A 242 -9.80 26.58 -1.38
N GLN A 243 -11.01 26.67 -1.90
CA GLN A 243 -11.57 27.93 -2.40
C GLN A 243 -11.94 28.86 -1.25
N ASN A 244 -12.62 28.34 -0.23
CA ASN A 244 -13.06 29.13 0.92
C ASN A 244 -11.91 29.54 1.85
N SER A 245 -10.84 28.75 1.90
CA SER A 245 -9.59 29.06 2.61
C SER A 245 -8.90 30.30 2.03
N LEU A 246 -8.89 30.46 0.70
CA LEU A 246 -8.37 31.67 0.05
C LEU A 246 -9.21 32.90 0.41
N LEU A 247 -10.53 32.77 0.34
CA LEU A 247 -11.45 33.84 0.72
C LEU A 247 -11.25 34.25 2.19
N LEU A 248 -11.12 33.28 3.10
CA LEU A 248 -10.89 33.55 4.52
C LEU A 248 -9.60 34.35 4.75
N ASN A 249 -8.49 33.97 4.10
CA ASN A 249 -7.22 34.68 4.23
C ASN A 249 -7.29 36.11 3.68
N ASP A 250 -7.97 36.32 2.55
CA ASP A 250 -8.15 37.65 1.97
C ASP A 250 -9.00 38.57 2.88
N LEU A 251 -9.99 37.99 3.55
CA LEU A 251 -10.87 38.72 4.47
C LEU A 251 -10.22 38.99 5.83
N GLU A 252 -9.29 38.13 6.30
CA GLU A 252 -8.69 38.22 7.63
C GLU A 252 -8.07 39.59 7.90
N THR A 253 -7.22 40.07 7.00
CA THR A 253 -6.55 41.37 7.16
C THR A 253 -7.58 42.51 7.20
N SER A 254 -8.61 42.44 6.36
CA SER A 254 -9.66 43.46 6.27
C SER A 254 -10.53 43.48 7.53
N ALA A 255 -10.93 42.31 8.04
CA ALA A 255 -11.74 42.16 9.23
C ALA A 255 -10.99 42.58 10.50
N VAL A 256 -9.73 42.15 10.67
CA VAL A 256 -8.91 42.54 11.82
C VAL A 256 -8.68 44.06 11.85
N ASN A 257 -8.40 44.68 10.70
CA ASN A 257 -8.27 46.14 10.61
C ASN A 257 -9.60 46.85 10.91
N ALA A 258 -10.73 46.33 10.42
CA ALA A 258 -12.04 46.88 10.70
C ALA A 258 -12.32 46.92 12.21
N VAL A 259 -12.01 45.84 12.93
CA VAL A 259 -12.20 45.76 14.39
C VAL A 259 -11.26 46.70 15.16
N ILE A 260 -10.01 46.82 14.73
CA ILE A 260 -9.00 47.64 15.44
C ILE A 260 -9.20 49.14 15.21
N VAL A 261 -9.59 49.54 13.99
CA VAL A 261 -9.54 50.94 13.52
C VAL A 261 -10.92 51.58 13.41
N LEU A 262 -11.95 50.83 13.00
CA LEU A 262 -13.26 51.41 12.68
C LEU A 262 -14.18 51.52 13.90
N ASN A 263 -15.18 52.39 13.81
CA ASN A 263 -16.23 52.51 14.82
C ASN A 263 -17.19 51.32 14.73
N PRO A 264 -17.76 50.84 15.86
CA PRO A 264 -18.66 49.68 15.90
C PRO A 264 -19.83 49.71 14.91
N GLU A 265 -20.33 50.91 14.59
CA GLU A 265 -21.45 51.13 13.64
C GLU A 265 -21.07 50.85 12.17
N SER A 266 -19.80 50.59 11.87
CA SER A 266 -19.29 50.29 10.51
C SER A 266 -18.75 48.87 10.37
N TRP A 267 -19.02 48.01 11.36
CA TRP A 267 -18.49 46.64 11.40
C TRP A 267 -19.36 45.62 10.69
N ASP A 268 -20.65 45.93 10.55
CA ASP A 268 -21.66 44.93 10.21
C ASP A 268 -21.31 44.18 8.93
N ASP A 269 -20.86 44.87 7.88
CA ASP A 269 -20.53 44.24 6.60
C ASP A 269 -19.23 43.41 6.66
N ALA A 270 -18.15 43.98 7.20
CA ALA A 270 -16.83 43.32 7.23
C ALA A 270 -16.78 42.12 8.19
N LEU A 271 -17.46 42.22 9.34
CA LEU A 271 -17.59 41.10 10.27
C LEU A 271 -18.58 40.05 9.79
N ALA A 272 -19.70 40.44 9.17
CA ALA A 272 -20.65 39.47 8.64
C ALA A 272 -20.01 38.60 7.55
N GLU A 273 -19.22 39.18 6.64
CA GLU A 273 -18.54 38.44 5.58
C GLU A 273 -17.48 37.48 6.14
N TYR A 274 -16.64 37.95 7.06
CA TYR A 274 -15.60 37.13 7.67
C TYR A 274 -16.15 36.03 8.58
N LEU A 275 -17.14 36.33 9.42
CA LEU A 275 -17.82 35.32 10.25
C LEU A 275 -18.60 34.31 9.39
N GLY A 276 -19.15 34.77 8.26
CA GLY A 276 -19.75 33.91 7.24
C GLY A 276 -18.73 32.91 6.69
N ALA A 277 -17.56 33.38 6.26
CA ALA A 277 -16.48 32.53 5.76
C ALA A 277 -15.97 31.54 6.82
N LEU A 278 -15.75 31.99 8.06
CA LEU A 278 -15.36 31.12 9.18
C LEU A 278 -16.39 30.02 9.44
N LYS A 279 -17.68 30.35 9.35
CA LYS A 279 -18.75 29.37 9.52
C LYS A 279 -18.74 28.35 8.38
N THR A 280 -18.57 28.79 7.14
CA THR A 280 -18.48 27.88 5.99
C THR A 280 -17.32 26.89 6.15
N ILE A 281 -16.15 27.36 6.57
CA ILE A 281 -15.00 26.48 6.85
C ILE A 281 -15.31 25.49 7.98
N ALA A 282 -16.01 25.92 9.04
CA ALA A 282 -16.41 25.03 10.11
C ALA A 282 -17.41 23.94 9.63
N ASP A 283 -18.38 24.31 8.80
CA ASP A 283 -19.33 23.37 8.21
C ASP A 283 -18.61 22.35 7.30
N GLU A 284 -17.58 22.77 6.57
CA GLU A 284 -16.73 21.89 5.76
C GLU A 284 -15.89 20.93 6.60
N ILE A 285 -15.26 21.40 7.68
CA ILE A 285 -14.55 20.54 8.62
C ILE A 285 -15.50 19.47 9.19
N GLN A 286 -16.71 19.86 9.57
CA GLN A 286 -17.71 18.91 10.07
C GLN A 286 -18.11 17.89 8.99
N GLY A 287 -18.24 18.31 7.73
CA GLY A 287 -18.44 17.41 6.59
C GLY A 287 -17.29 16.42 6.42
N SER A 288 -16.05 16.89 6.53
CA SER A 288 -14.83 16.07 6.44
C SER A 288 -14.83 15.00 7.54
N ILE A 289 -15.16 15.37 8.79
CA ILE A 289 -15.25 14.44 9.91
C ILE A 289 -16.26 13.33 9.61
N ILE A 290 -17.47 13.68 9.16
CA ILE A 290 -18.53 12.71 8.84
C ILE A 290 -18.08 11.75 7.72
N LEU A 291 -17.44 12.28 6.67
CA LEU A 291 -16.92 11.45 5.59
C LEU A 291 -15.82 10.50 6.08
N SER A 292 -14.93 10.98 6.95
CA SER A 292 -13.88 10.14 7.56
C SER A 292 -14.47 9.00 8.41
N GLU A 293 -15.49 9.29 9.21
CA GLU A 293 -16.22 8.27 9.98
C GLU A 293 -16.87 7.25 9.06
N ASN A 294 -17.51 7.70 7.96
CA ASN A 294 -18.11 6.81 6.98
C ASN A 294 -17.08 5.90 6.30
N LEU A 295 -15.91 6.44 5.93
CA LEU A 295 -14.83 5.66 5.34
C LEU A 295 -14.28 4.64 6.34
N THR A 296 -14.12 5.03 7.60
CA THR A 296 -13.69 4.14 8.69
C THR A 296 -14.69 3.01 8.92
N ASN A 297 -15.99 3.32 8.91
CA ASN A 297 -17.04 2.30 9.02
C ASN A 297 -17.06 1.35 7.83
N LEU A 298 -16.85 1.85 6.61
CA LEU A 298 -16.76 1.01 5.40
C LEU A 298 -15.54 0.09 5.47
N LYS A 299 -14.40 0.62 5.91
CA LYS A 299 -13.19 -0.17 6.16
C LYS A 299 -13.49 -1.32 7.12
N LEU A 300 -14.13 -1.06 8.26
CA LEU A 300 -14.47 -2.11 9.24
C LEU A 300 -15.35 -3.20 8.62
N LYS A 301 -16.37 -2.84 7.83
CA LYS A 301 -17.21 -3.82 7.11
C LYS A 301 -16.41 -4.66 6.13
N LEU A 302 -15.47 -4.05 5.42
CA LEU A 302 -14.60 -4.77 4.48
C LEU A 302 -13.72 -5.79 5.22
N TYR A 303 -13.11 -5.39 6.34
CA TYR A 303 -12.35 -6.29 7.20
C TYR A 303 -13.20 -7.45 7.76
N GLU A 304 -14.44 -7.18 8.16
CA GLU A 304 -15.39 -8.22 8.60
C GLU A 304 -15.71 -9.21 7.47
N ASP A 305 -16.01 -8.72 6.27
CA ASP A 305 -16.32 -9.53 5.09
C ASP A 305 -15.14 -10.43 4.66
N LEU A 306 -13.91 -10.05 5.01
CA LEU A 306 -12.69 -10.80 4.69
C LEU A 306 -12.39 -11.94 5.67
N GLY A 307 -13.15 -12.07 6.77
CA GLY A 307 -13.04 -13.20 7.70
C GLY A 307 -11.64 -13.38 8.30
N GLY A 308 -10.88 -12.30 8.46
CA GLY A 308 -9.51 -12.33 8.99
C GLY A 308 -8.42 -12.57 7.93
N THR A 309 -8.75 -12.47 6.63
CA THR A 309 -7.76 -12.45 5.56
C THR A 309 -6.98 -11.13 5.63
N PRO A 310 -5.65 -11.15 5.86
CA PRO A 310 -4.85 -9.94 5.91
C PRO A 310 -4.69 -9.39 4.50
N GLU A 311 -5.13 -8.16 4.29
CA GLU A 311 -5.04 -7.42 3.03
C GLU A 311 -4.83 -5.94 3.35
N GLU A 312 -4.03 -5.24 2.54
CA GLU A 312 -3.88 -3.79 2.65
C GLU A 312 -4.86 -3.09 1.72
N PHE A 313 -5.65 -2.18 2.28
CA PHE A 313 -6.68 -1.49 1.53
C PHE A 313 -6.25 -0.08 1.15
N ARG A 314 -6.67 0.33 -0.04
CA ARG A 314 -6.64 1.74 -0.46
C ARG A 314 -7.25 2.65 0.61
N TYR A 315 -8.32 2.21 1.28
CA TYR A 315 -9.00 2.97 2.32
C TYR A 315 -8.18 3.19 3.60
N ASP A 316 -7.29 2.27 3.97
CA ASP A 316 -6.41 2.46 5.13
C ASP A 316 -5.48 3.66 4.91
N ARG A 317 -4.96 3.76 3.68
CA ARG A 317 -4.03 4.82 3.27
C ARG A 317 -4.75 6.17 3.24
N ILE A 318 -5.92 6.19 2.61
CA ILE A 318 -6.76 7.39 2.51
C ILE A 318 -7.16 7.87 3.90
N GLY A 319 -7.65 6.97 4.76
CA GLY A 319 -8.06 7.30 6.12
C GLY A 319 -6.93 7.92 6.93
N LEU A 320 -5.70 7.40 6.79
CA LEU A 320 -4.51 7.93 7.47
C LEU A 320 -4.13 9.34 7.01
N PHE A 321 -4.05 9.62 5.71
CA PHE A 321 -3.74 10.99 5.25
C PHE A 321 -4.82 11.99 5.65
N PHE A 322 -6.07 11.53 5.67
CA PHE A 322 -7.21 12.37 6.00
C PHE A 322 -7.27 12.70 7.50
N SER A 323 -7.09 11.69 8.35
CA SER A 323 -7.34 11.77 9.80
C SER A 323 -6.09 11.83 10.66
N GLY A 324 -4.90 11.65 10.06
CA GLY A 324 -3.64 11.52 10.77
C GLY A 324 -3.42 10.15 11.40
N ARG A 325 -2.24 9.95 12.00
CA ARG A 325 -1.88 8.74 12.74
C ARG A 325 -2.30 8.81 14.20
N GLU A 326 -2.92 7.74 14.68
CA GLU A 326 -3.29 7.61 16.10
C GLU A 326 -2.05 7.59 17.00
N GLY A 327 -2.07 8.39 18.08
CA GLY A 327 -0.99 8.44 19.08
C GLY A 327 0.27 9.20 18.66
N MET A 328 0.28 9.84 17.49
CA MET A 328 1.34 10.73 17.03
C MET A 328 0.96 12.20 17.28
N GLU A 329 1.91 13.11 17.03
CA GLU A 329 1.58 14.54 16.94
C GLU A 329 0.46 14.77 15.91
N PRO A 330 -0.48 15.70 16.17
CA PRO A 330 -1.56 15.97 15.23
C PRO A 330 -1.02 16.34 13.84
N GLU A 331 -1.56 15.69 12.80
CA GLU A 331 -1.12 15.80 11.41
C GLU A 331 -2.29 15.44 10.47
N GLY A 332 -2.05 15.56 9.16
CA GLY A 332 -3.03 15.20 8.13
C GLY A 332 -4.01 16.32 7.79
N ILE A 333 -4.94 16.00 6.89
CA ILE A 333 -5.81 16.99 6.26
C ILE A 333 -6.75 17.64 7.28
N LEU A 334 -7.49 16.85 8.07
CA LEU A 334 -8.42 17.35 9.07
C LEU A 334 -7.72 18.31 10.05
N PHE A 335 -6.55 17.93 10.54
CA PHE A 335 -5.79 18.76 11.47
C PHE A 335 -5.34 20.08 10.84
N ALA A 336 -4.91 20.08 9.57
CA ALA A 336 -4.56 21.30 8.86
C ALA A 336 -5.77 22.24 8.67
N GLN A 337 -6.95 21.67 8.39
CA GLN A 337 -8.20 22.44 8.28
C GLN A 337 -8.59 23.09 9.62
N GLU A 338 -8.59 22.30 10.69
CA GLU A 338 -8.87 22.76 12.06
C GLU A 338 -7.87 23.85 12.50
N SER A 339 -6.58 23.62 12.26
CA SER A 339 -5.53 24.57 12.60
C SER A 339 -5.71 25.91 11.89
N GLN A 340 -6.09 25.92 10.61
CA GLN A 340 -6.39 27.19 9.92
C GLN A 340 -7.56 27.91 10.59
N TRP A 341 -8.65 27.19 10.83
CA TRP A 341 -9.86 27.75 11.43
C TRP A 341 -9.59 28.35 12.81
N GLU A 342 -8.86 27.63 13.66
CA GLU A 342 -8.48 28.10 15.00
C GLU A 342 -7.63 29.36 14.94
N ASN A 343 -6.63 29.41 14.07
CA ASN A 343 -5.76 30.58 13.94
C ASN A 343 -6.53 31.80 13.41
N ALA A 344 -7.38 31.61 12.41
CA ALA A 344 -8.23 32.67 11.87
C ALA A 344 -9.22 33.20 12.93
N TYR A 345 -9.76 32.32 13.77
CA TYR A 345 -10.60 32.71 14.90
C TYR A 345 -9.82 33.48 15.98
N LEU A 346 -8.65 32.99 16.37
CA LEU A 346 -7.78 33.63 17.37
C LEU A 346 -7.31 35.02 16.93
N SER A 347 -7.02 35.18 15.64
CA SER A 347 -6.63 36.46 15.02
C SER A 347 -7.74 37.51 15.19
N LEU A 348 -8.98 37.14 14.83
CA LEU A 348 -10.15 37.98 15.04
C LEU A 348 -10.38 38.32 16.53
N PHE A 349 -10.34 37.31 17.40
CA PHE A 349 -10.55 37.50 18.84
C PHE A 349 -9.49 38.44 19.44
N SER A 350 -8.23 38.30 19.02
CA SER A 350 -7.14 39.18 19.44
C SER A 350 -7.37 40.63 18.99
N GLY A 351 -7.84 40.83 17.76
CA GLY A 351 -8.25 42.15 17.27
C GLY A 351 -9.35 42.78 18.14
N MET A 352 -10.35 41.98 18.55
CA MET A 352 -11.41 42.43 19.45
C MET A 352 -10.88 42.82 20.84
N LEU A 353 -9.98 42.00 21.42
CA LEU A 353 -9.38 42.28 22.72
C LEU A 353 -8.54 43.56 22.71
N GLU A 354 -7.72 43.77 21.68
CA GLU A 354 -6.89 44.97 21.56
C GLU A 354 -7.76 46.24 21.46
N ARG A 355 -8.90 46.16 20.78
CA ARG A 355 -9.86 47.26 20.71
C ARG A 355 -10.44 47.62 22.07
N VAL A 356 -10.77 46.62 22.91
CA VAL A 356 -11.25 46.84 24.29
C VAL A 356 -10.15 47.42 25.17
N ARG A 357 -8.91 46.96 24.99
CA ARG A 357 -7.75 47.41 25.76
C ARG A 357 -7.41 48.88 25.51
N ARG A 358 -7.41 49.35 24.26
CA ARG A 358 -6.98 50.72 23.89
C ARG A 358 -7.66 51.83 24.70
N PRO A 359 -9.01 51.92 24.76
CA PRO A 359 -9.70 52.92 25.58
C PRO A 359 -9.37 52.83 27.08
N TYR A 360 -9.16 51.61 27.60
CA TYR A 360 -8.81 51.40 29.00
C TYR A 360 -7.41 51.96 29.30
N THR A 361 -6.42 51.68 28.45
CA THR A 361 -5.07 52.22 28.59
C THR A 361 -5.03 53.73 28.37
N ASP A 362 -5.74 54.25 27.37
CA ASP A 362 -5.80 55.69 27.09
C ASP A 362 -6.46 56.45 28.25
N GLY A 363 -7.52 55.90 28.83
CA GLY A 363 -8.19 56.43 30.02
C GLY A 363 -7.31 56.40 31.27
N GLN A 364 -6.53 55.33 31.48
CA GLN A 364 -5.55 55.27 32.58
C GLN A 364 -4.45 56.33 32.43
N VAL A 365 -3.93 56.54 31.21
CA VAL A 365 -2.92 57.57 30.96
C VAL A 365 -3.48 58.95 31.24
N GLN A 366 -4.70 59.26 30.77
CA GLN A 366 -5.35 60.54 31.06
C GLN A 366 -5.60 60.75 32.56
N PHE A 367 -6.04 59.72 33.28
CA PHE A 367 -6.26 59.78 34.73
C PHE A 367 -4.96 60.00 35.53
N ASN A 368 -3.84 59.42 35.09
CA ASN A 368 -2.55 59.56 35.77
C ASN A 368 -1.80 60.86 35.41
N SER A 369 -2.24 61.59 34.38
CA SER A 369 -1.58 62.79 33.86
C SER A 369 -2.34 64.10 34.13
N GLY A 370 -3.58 64.01 34.64
CA GLY A 370 -4.36 65.14 35.16
C GLY A 370 -4.47 65.06 36.67
#